data_AF-A0A918XT68-F1
#
_entry.id   AF-A0A918XT68-F1
#
_cell.length_a   1.000
_cell.length_b   1.000
_cell.length_c   1.000
_cell.angle_alpha   90.00
_cell.angle_beta   90.00
_cell.angle_gamma   90.00
#
_symmetry.space_group_name_H-M   'P 1'
#
loop_
_entity.id
_entity.type
_entity.pdbx_description
1 polymer ?
#
loop_
_entity_poly.entity_id
_entity_poly.type
_entity_poly.pdbx_seq_one_letter_code
_entity_poly.pdbx_strand_id
1 'polypeptide(L)'
;MIWGRAAPVLVAAALALAGCGQVPQPFSKDRADLAKAPFLIAPTTEGVVVLPVEGVDAETGEMIADLTARALQKQDVVAGTRSSNRASLFLSGAGRRRLDGAMEITWTLARSDGTVVGQRTDAIASDEQLAESTASVAAWLRPRVAPAVKTVPKVAVYPVDGAPGDGNDLLRRALALALDRAPVELTDDLVQDGHVVQGDVSVVRQNDGRDRVEIWWTVMDAQGKQIGTVDQRNQVPGGSLDKSWGAVAAPIANAAVGGIVALLKQSEAVKAAAANAPAKLRE
;
A
#
# COMPACT_ATOMS: atom_id res chain seq x y z
N MET A 1 16.41 84.58 32.58
CA MET A 1 15.45 84.74 31.46
C MET A 1 14.89 83.36 31.14
N ILE A 2 13.61 83.29 30.82
CA ILE A 2 12.68 82.17 31.00
C ILE A 2 12.43 81.44 29.66
N TRP A 3 12.24 80.10 29.74
CA TRP A 3 11.66 79.14 28.75
C TRP A 3 12.54 78.63 27.59
N GLY A 4 12.40 77.39 27.08
CA GLY A 4 11.27 76.46 27.15
C GLY A 4 11.60 74.99 26.77
N ARG A 5 10.55 74.17 26.80
CA ARG A 5 10.49 72.69 26.85
C ARG A 5 10.53 72.05 25.45
N ALA A 6 11.11 70.85 25.32
CA ALA A 6 10.66 69.74 24.45
C ALA A 6 11.55 68.50 24.73
N ALA A 7 11.08 67.53 25.52
CA ALA A 7 10.31 66.33 25.15
C ALA A 7 11.19 65.12 24.75
N PRO A 8 10.92 63.91 25.28
CA PRO A 8 11.86 62.79 25.31
C PRO A 8 11.49 61.70 24.29
N VAL A 9 12.37 61.35 23.37
CA VAL A 9 12.19 60.14 22.53
C VAL A 9 13.57 59.60 22.18
N LEU A 10 13.99 58.50 22.79
CA LEU A 10 15.03 57.58 22.28
C LEU A 10 15.05 56.30 23.12
N VAL A 11 13.90 55.63 23.21
CA VAL A 11 13.80 54.22 23.61
C VAL A 11 13.03 53.52 22.50
N ALA A 12 13.74 52.97 21.51
CA ALA A 12 13.28 51.90 20.60
C ALA A 12 14.30 51.69 19.47
N ALA A 13 15.39 50.97 19.73
CA ALA A 13 16.31 50.55 18.65
C ALA A 13 17.05 49.24 18.98
N ALA A 14 16.35 48.20 19.43
CA ALA A 14 16.98 46.91 19.78
C ALA A 14 16.18 45.64 19.46
N LEU A 15 15.25 45.67 18.49
CA LEU A 15 14.46 44.48 18.12
C LEU A 15 14.21 44.44 16.59
N ALA A 16 15.19 44.01 15.79
CA ALA A 16 14.95 43.74 14.36
C ALA A 16 16.00 42.82 13.69
N LEU A 17 16.49 41.76 14.34
CA LEU A 17 17.36 40.77 13.68
C LEU A 17 17.04 39.33 14.14
N ALA A 18 15.84 38.86 13.84
CA ALA A 18 15.52 37.42 13.82
C ALA A 18 14.44 37.18 12.77
N GLY A 19 14.84 36.87 11.54
CA GLY A 19 13.87 36.73 10.44
C GLY A 19 14.45 36.35 9.09
N CYS A 20 15.34 35.35 9.04
CA CYS A 20 15.64 34.63 7.80
C CYS A 20 15.69 33.12 8.12
N GLY A 21 14.52 32.55 8.40
CA GLY A 21 14.36 31.10 8.33
C GLY A 21 14.42 30.68 6.86
N GLN A 22 15.15 29.61 6.55
CA GLN A 22 15.21 29.05 5.20
C GLN A 22 13.80 28.76 4.69
N VAL A 23 13.42 29.42 3.60
CA VAL A 23 12.17 29.16 2.88
C VAL A 23 12.21 27.70 2.42
N PRO A 24 11.21 26.87 2.76
CA PRO A 24 11.13 25.51 2.26
C PRO A 24 11.12 25.54 0.73
N GLN A 25 12.10 24.91 0.09
CA GLN A 25 12.21 24.85 -1.37
C GLN A 25 11.57 23.54 -1.87
N PRO A 26 10.33 23.55 -2.37
CA PRO A 26 9.62 22.34 -2.80
C PRO A 26 10.22 21.66 -4.06
N PHE A 27 11.25 22.24 -4.68
CA PHE A 27 11.92 21.72 -5.88
C PHE A 27 13.44 21.62 -5.72
N SER A 28 13.96 21.52 -4.49
CA SER A 28 15.40 21.31 -4.27
C SER A 28 15.83 19.95 -4.87
N LYS A 29 17.02 19.90 -5.47
CA LYS A 29 17.59 18.66 -6.03
C LYS A 29 18.31 17.83 -4.95
N ASP A 30 18.23 18.24 -3.69
CA ASP A 30 18.90 17.57 -2.59
C ASP A 30 18.21 16.25 -2.24
N ARG A 31 18.98 15.15 -2.31
CA ARG A 31 18.46 13.79 -2.05
C ARG A 31 17.84 13.63 -0.66
N ALA A 32 18.24 14.44 0.32
CA ALA A 32 17.71 14.41 1.67
C ALA A 32 16.27 14.96 1.78
N ASP A 33 15.87 15.86 0.87
CA ASP A 33 14.53 16.44 0.83
C ASP A 33 13.54 15.56 0.03
N LEU A 34 14.03 14.79 -0.95
CA LEU A 34 13.23 13.80 -1.70
C LEU A 34 12.63 12.71 -0.79
N ALA A 35 13.31 12.37 0.31
CA ALA A 35 12.79 11.42 1.30
C ALA A 35 11.66 12.00 2.17
N LYS A 36 11.52 13.33 2.23
CA LYS A 36 10.52 14.05 3.03
C LYS A 36 9.28 14.47 2.23
N ALA A 37 9.28 14.24 0.92
CA ALA A 37 8.17 14.56 0.02
C ALA A 37 7.50 13.26 -0.47
N PRO A 38 6.58 12.65 0.31
CA PRO A 38 5.88 11.43 -0.09
C PRO A 38 5.08 11.58 -1.40
N PHE A 39 4.82 12.81 -1.84
CA PHE A 39 4.18 13.12 -3.12
C PHE A 39 5.11 13.03 -4.34
N LEU A 40 6.44 12.94 -4.15
CA LEU A 40 7.43 12.78 -5.22
C LEU A 40 7.82 11.31 -5.46
N ILE A 41 7.27 10.37 -4.69
CA ILE A 41 7.37 8.94 -4.97
C ILE A 41 6.36 8.66 -6.07
N ALA A 42 6.84 8.35 -7.28
CA ALA A 42 5.98 7.85 -8.35
C ALA A 42 5.13 6.69 -7.78
N PRO A 43 3.80 6.70 -7.96
CA PRO A 43 2.95 5.64 -7.43
C PRO A 43 3.48 4.29 -7.90
N THR A 44 3.64 3.35 -6.97
CA THR A 44 4.03 1.96 -7.22
C THR A 44 2.90 1.13 -7.84
N THR A 45 1.77 1.77 -8.15
CA THR A 45 0.65 1.21 -8.89
C THR A 45 1.09 0.85 -10.31
N GLU A 46 0.69 -0.32 -10.80
CA GLU A 46 0.88 -0.72 -12.19
C GLU A 46 0.13 0.28 -13.10
N GLY A 47 0.87 1.17 -13.75
CA GLY A 47 0.32 2.05 -14.77
C GLY A 47 0.36 1.39 -16.15
N VAL A 48 -0.47 1.83 -17.09
CA VAL A 48 -0.44 1.36 -18.49
C VAL A 48 0.21 2.38 -19.39
N VAL A 49 1.31 2.00 -20.03
CA VAL A 49 1.95 2.77 -21.10
C VAL A 49 1.32 2.37 -22.41
N VAL A 50 0.61 3.28 -23.06
CA VAL A 50 0.02 3.05 -24.38
C VAL A 50 0.99 3.52 -25.45
N LEU A 51 1.48 2.58 -26.27
CA LEU A 51 2.38 2.86 -27.38
C LEU A 51 1.57 3.27 -28.63
N PRO A 52 2.15 4.11 -29.51
CA PRO A 52 1.57 4.38 -30.82
C PRO A 52 1.27 3.09 -31.57
N VAL A 53 0.13 3.05 -32.27
CA VAL A 53 -0.24 1.88 -33.08
C VAL A 53 0.65 1.83 -34.31
N GLU A 54 1.32 0.70 -34.52
CA GLU A 54 2.16 0.43 -35.68
C GLU A 54 1.33 -0.08 -36.87
N GLY A 55 1.83 0.04 -38.10
CA GLY A 55 1.14 -0.47 -39.30
C GLY A 55 0.01 0.42 -39.85
N VAL A 56 -0.20 1.58 -39.23
CA VAL A 56 -0.95 2.73 -39.75
C VAL A 56 -0.03 3.94 -39.92
N ASP A 57 -0.52 5.05 -40.47
CA ASP A 57 0.25 6.29 -40.49
C ASP A 57 0.51 6.81 -39.07
N ALA A 58 1.64 7.51 -38.89
CA ALA A 58 2.14 7.89 -37.56
C ALA A 58 1.16 8.82 -36.80
N GLU A 59 0.50 9.74 -37.51
CA GLU A 59 -0.46 10.66 -36.90
C GLU A 59 -1.67 9.90 -36.34
N THR A 60 -2.23 8.99 -37.13
CA THR A 60 -3.32 8.11 -36.70
C THR A 60 -2.88 7.21 -35.54
N GLY A 61 -1.69 6.62 -35.62
CA GLY A 61 -1.16 5.75 -34.56
C GLY A 61 -0.98 6.46 -33.22
N GLU A 62 -0.49 7.70 -33.23
CA GLU A 62 -0.37 8.54 -32.03
C GLU A 62 -1.73 8.97 -31.48
N MET A 63 -2.67 9.35 -32.36
CA MET A 63 -4.02 9.74 -31.98
C MET A 63 -4.76 8.59 -31.27
N ILE A 64 -4.66 7.37 -31.81
CA ILE A 64 -5.29 6.19 -31.20
C ILE A 64 -4.69 5.91 -29.81
N ALA A 65 -3.37 6.05 -29.66
CA ALA A 65 -2.70 5.87 -28.38
C ALA A 65 -3.17 6.91 -27.33
N ASP A 66 -3.30 8.18 -27.72
CA ASP A 66 -3.81 9.24 -26.84
C ASP A 66 -5.27 9.01 -26.45
N LEU A 67 -6.13 8.65 -27.41
CA LEU A 67 -7.53 8.31 -27.15
C LEU A 67 -7.66 7.13 -26.18
N THR A 68 -6.85 6.09 -26.36
CA THR A 68 -6.84 4.92 -25.48
C THR A 68 -6.35 5.28 -24.08
N ALA A 69 -5.27 6.06 -23.96
CA ALA A 69 -4.77 6.52 -22.67
C ALA A 69 -5.82 7.36 -21.92
N ARG A 70 -6.51 8.27 -22.61
CA ARG A 70 -7.62 9.05 -22.03
C ARG A 70 -8.80 8.18 -21.61
N ALA A 71 -9.14 7.17 -22.41
CA ALA A 71 -10.22 6.24 -22.09
C ALA A 71 -9.91 5.42 -20.83
N LEU A 72 -8.66 5.00 -20.65
CA LEU A 72 -8.17 4.35 -19.43
C LEU A 72 -8.22 5.28 -18.22
N GLN A 73 -7.75 6.52 -18.36
CA GLN A 73 -7.79 7.53 -17.30
C GLN A 73 -9.23 7.85 -16.85
N LYS A 74 -10.20 7.92 -17.79
CA LYS A 74 -11.63 8.08 -17.46
C LYS A 74 -12.20 6.94 -16.62
N GLN A 75 -11.52 5.81 -16.56
CA GLN A 75 -11.89 4.63 -15.79
C GLN A 75 -10.99 4.44 -14.55
N ASP A 76 -10.33 5.50 -14.10
CA ASP A 76 -9.43 5.55 -12.95
C ASP A 76 -8.18 4.63 -13.09
N VAL A 77 -7.81 4.27 -14.32
CA VAL A 77 -6.56 3.56 -14.60
C VAL A 77 -5.45 4.59 -14.88
N VAL A 78 -4.35 4.52 -14.12
CA VAL A 78 -3.17 5.35 -14.38
C VAL A 78 -2.57 4.95 -15.72
N ALA A 79 -2.73 5.78 -16.75
CA ALA A 79 -2.25 5.48 -18.09
C ALA A 79 -1.66 6.71 -18.78
N GLY A 80 -0.74 6.50 -19.72
CA GLY A 80 -0.14 7.57 -20.51
C GLY A 80 0.69 7.03 -21.68
N THR A 81 1.11 7.92 -22.59
CA THR A 81 1.86 7.52 -23.79
C THR A 81 3.38 7.66 -23.65
N ARG A 82 3.86 8.29 -22.58
CA ARG A 82 5.30 8.63 -22.38
C ARG A 82 5.85 8.32 -21.00
N SER A 83 5.01 8.31 -19.96
CA SER A 83 5.44 8.09 -18.58
C SER A 83 5.27 6.62 -18.18
N SER A 84 6.38 5.98 -17.82
CA SER A 84 6.43 4.60 -17.33
C SER A 84 7.10 4.53 -15.96
N ASN A 85 6.68 3.59 -15.12
CA ASN A 85 7.39 3.17 -13.91
C ASN A 85 7.83 1.69 -14.06
N ARG A 86 8.61 1.18 -13.10
CA ARG A 86 9.12 -0.22 -13.17
C ARG A 86 8.02 -1.28 -13.12
N ALA A 87 6.80 -0.92 -12.72
CA ALA A 87 5.65 -1.81 -12.64
C ALA A 87 4.68 -1.59 -13.81
N SER A 88 5.05 -0.82 -14.83
CA SER A 88 4.13 -0.51 -15.94
C SER A 88 3.90 -1.70 -16.86
N LEU A 89 2.64 -1.85 -17.27
CA LEU A 89 2.26 -2.66 -18.42
C LEU A 89 2.38 -1.81 -19.68
N PHE A 90 2.71 -2.45 -20.79
CA PHE A 90 2.85 -1.83 -22.11
C PHE A 90 1.73 -2.36 -23.00
N LEU A 91 0.91 -1.46 -23.51
CA LEU A 91 -0.11 -1.76 -24.50
C LEU A 91 0.40 -1.32 -25.87
N SER A 92 0.69 -2.28 -26.73
CA SER A 92 1.04 -2.04 -28.14
C SER A 92 -0.11 -2.45 -29.06
N GLY A 93 -0.26 -1.75 -30.18
CA GLY A 93 -1.23 -2.09 -31.22
C GLY A 93 -0.52 -2.32 -32.55
N ALA A 94 -0.82 -3.43 -33.22
CA ALA A 94 -0.43 -3.68 -34.61
C ALA A 94 -1.68 -3.52 -35.50
N GLY A 95 -1.75 -2.38 -36.18
CA GLY A 95 -2.82 -1.97 -37.07
C GLY A 95 -2.60 -2.40 -38.51
N ARG A 96 -3.71 -2.66 -39.22
CA ARG A 96 -3.74 -2.86 -40.67
C ARG A 96 -4.94 -2.11 -41.24
N ARG A 97 -4.69 -1.06 -42.03
CA ARG A 97 -5.73 -0.34 -42.77
C ARG A 97 -6.07 -1.10 -44.06
N ARG A 98 -7.37 -1.26 -44.33
CA ARG A 98 -7.94 -1.89 -45.52
C ARG A 98 -8.28 -0.82 -46.57
N LEU A 99 -8.47 -1.26 -47.82
CA LEU A 99 -8.74 -0.36 -48.96
C LEU A 99 -10.09 0.36 -48.86
N ASP A 100 -11.03 -0.18 -48.09
CA ASP A 100 -12.34 0.39 -47.80
C ASP A 100 -12.32 1.41 -46.65
N GLY A 101 -11.15 1.70 -46.08
CA GLY A 101 -10.97 2.60 -44.94
C GLY A 101 -11.14 1.93 -43.58
N ALA A 102 -11.60 0.68 -43.53
CA ALA A 102 -11.68 -0.07 -42.28
C ALA A 102 -10.28 -0.41 -41.76
N MET A 103 -10.16 -0.57 -40.45
CA MET A 103 -8.89 -0.85 -39.78
C MET A 103 -9.06 -2.03 -38.83
N GLU A 104 -8.05 -2.91 -38.81
CA GLU A 104 -7.96 -3.98 -37.84
C GLU A 104 -6.75 -3.73 -36.94
N ILE A 105 -6.93 -3.72 -35.64
CA ILE A 105 -5.84 -3.52 -34.68
C ILE A 105 -5.75 -4.75 -33.78
N THR A 106 -4.57 -5.37 -33.75
CA THR A 106 -4.22 -6.40 -32.78
C THR A 106 -3.49 -5.75 -31.61
N TRP A 107 -4.17 -5.69 -30.48
CA TRP A 107 -3.65 -5.16 -29.22
C TRP A 107 -2.93 -6.25 -28.44
N THR A 108 -1.74 -5.92 -27.93
CA THR A 108 -0.96 -6.78 -27.04
C THR A 108 -0.63 -6.01 -25.77
N LEU A 109 -1.01 -6.58 -24.62
CA LEU A 109 -0.63 -6.09 -23.31
C LEU A 109 0.52 -6.93 -22.79
N ALA A 110 1.65 -6.32 -22.48
CA ALA A 110 2.84 -7.00 -22.00
C ALA A 110 3.45 -6.32 -20.77
N ARG A 111 4.24 -7.06 -19.98
CA ARG A 111 5.11 -6.49 -18.95
C ARG A 111 6.38 -5.91 -19.57
N SER A 112 7.13 -5.15 -18.77
CA SER A 112 8.43 -4.61 -19.16
C SER A 112 9.47 -5.67 -19.54
N ASP A 113 9.28 -6.92 -19.11
CA ASP A 113 10.14 -8.07 -19.46
C ASP A 113 9.74 -8.76 -20.77
N GLY A 114 8.70 -8.26 -21.46
CA GLY A 114 8.17 -8.84 -22.70
C GLY A 114 7.12 -9.93 -22.50
N THR A 115 6.80 -10.30 -21.26
CA THR A 115 5.75 -11.31 -20.98
C THR A 115 4.38 -10.78 -21.40
N VAL A 116 3.72 -11.46 -22.35
CA VAL A 116 2.36 -11.12 -22.79
C VAL A 116 1.34 -11.52 -21.72
N VAL A 117 0.53 -10.55 -21.30
CA VAL A 117 -0.52 -10.70 -20.29
C VAL A 117 -1.91 -10.84 -20.94
N GLY A 118 -2.08 -10.30 -22.15
CA GLY A 118 -3.32 -10.47 -22.90
C GLY A 118 -3.21 -9.93 -24.32
N GLN A 119 -4.09 -10.44 -25.19
CA GLN A 119 -4.23 -9.97 -26.56
C GLN A 119 -5.70 -9.87 -26.93
N ARG A 120 -6.01 -8.92 -27.81
CA ARG A 120 -7.34 -8.79 -28.44
C ARG A 120 -7.19 -8.21 -29.84
N THR A 121 -8.16 -8.48 -30.71
CA THR A 121 -8.21 -7.90 -32.04
C THR A 121 -9.52 -7.15 -32.19
N ASP A 122 -9.44 -5.91 -32.65
CA ASP A 122 -10.59 -5.05 -32.89
C ASP A 122 -10.67 -4.68 -34.38
N ALA A 123 -11.87 -4.80 -34.94
CA ALA A 123 -12.20 -4.26 -36.24
C ALA A 123 -12.93 -2.93 -36.06
N ILE A 124 -12.42 -1.90 -36.72
CA ILE A 124 -12.89 -0.51 -36.67
C ILE A 124 -13.34 -0.18 -38.10
N ALA A 125 -14.63 0.07 -38.30
CA ALA A 125 -15.16 0.24 -39.65
C ALA A 125 -14.75 1.59 -40.26
N SER A 126 -14.55 2.62 -39.43
CA SER A 126 -14.14 3.96 -39.86
C SER A 126 -13.54 4.78 -38.71
N ASP A 127 -12.90 5.90 -39.04
CA ASP A 127 -12.23 6.77 -38.07
C ASP A 127 -13.22 7.37 -37.02
N GLU A 128 -14.51 7.51 -37.35
CA GLU A 128 -15.55 7.97 -36.42
C GLU A 128 -15.76 7.01 -35.24
N GLN A 129 -15.46 5.72 -35.42
CA GLN A 129 -15.63 4.69 -34.38
C GLN A 129 -14.43 4.57 -33.43
N LEU A 130 -13.36 5.34 -33.65
CA LEU A 130 -12.14 5.26 -32.86
C LEU A 130 -12.38 5.51 -31.37
N ALA A 131 -13.23 6.48 -31.02
CA ALA A 131 -13.52 6.79 -29.62
C ALA A 131 -14.24 5.63 -28.91
N GLU A 132 -15.16 4.95 -29.60
CA GLU A 132 -15.88 3.79 -29.04
C GLU A 132 -14.97 2.57 -28.94
N SER A 133 -14.16 2.31 -29.97
CA SER A 133 -13.19 1.22 -29.98
C SER A 133 -12.16 1.37 -28.86
N THR A 134 -11.57 2.55 -28.69
CA THR A 134 -10.62 2.82 -27.61
C THR A 134 -11.26 2.76 -26.21
N ALA A 135 -12.53 3.13 -26.08
CA ALA A 135 -13.29 2.90 -24.84
C ALA A 135 -13.52 1.41 -24.55
N SER A 136 -13.74 0.59 -25.57
CA SER A 136 -13.82 -0.87 -25.46
C SER A 136 -12.48 -1.49 -25.05
N VAL A 137 -11.36 -0.99 -25.60
CA VAL A 137 -10.00 -1.38 -25.17
C VAL A 137 -9.77 -1.03 -23.72
N ALA A 138 -10.11 0.20 -23.30
CA ALA A 138 -10.03 0.59 -21.90
C ALA A 138 -10.87 -0.32 -21.00
N ALA A 139 -12.11 -0.65 -21.41
CA ALA A 139 -12.99 -1.55 -20.67
C ALA A 139 -12.40 -2.96 -20.48
N TRP A 140 -11.67 -3.48 -21.47
CA TRP A 140 -10.95 -4.76 -21.36
C TRP A 140 -9.79 -4.71 -20.37
N LEU A 141 -9.10 -3.57 -20.32
CA LEU A 141 -7.94 -3.33 -19.44
C LEU A 141 -8.32 -2.83 -18.06
N ARG A 142 -9.61 -2.59 -17.79
CA ARG A 142 -10.06 -2.32 -16.43
C ARG A 142 -9.57 -3.46 -15.55
N PRO A 143 -8.90 -3.15 -14.42
CA PRO A 143 -8.61 -4.16 -13.42
C PRO A 143 -9.93 -4.86 -13.10
N ARG A 144 -10.03 -6.14 -13.47
CA ARG A 144 -11.00 -7.02 -12.84
C ARG A 144 -10.50 -7.18 -11.43
N VAL A 145 -10.88 -6.23 -10.57
CA VAL A 145 -10.96 -6.51 -9.15
C VAL A 145 -11.96 -7.64 -9.10
N ALA A 146 -11.48 -8.89 -9.07
CA ALA A 146 -12.30 -10.01 -8.65
C ALA A 146 -13.00 -9.48 -7.40
N PRO A 147 -14.36 -9.52 -7.33
CA PRO A 147 -15.05 -8.98 -6.17
C PRO A 147 -14.32 -9.59 -4.98
N ALA A 148 -13.69 -8.73 -4.17
CA ALA A 148 -12.95 -9.22 -3.02
C ALA A 148 -13.98 -10.03 -2.27
N VAL A 149 -13.85 -11.36 -2.31
CA VAL A 149 -14.58 -12.19 -1.39
C VAL A 149 -14.11 -11.59 -0.08
N LYS A 150 -15.03 -10.91 0.62
CA LYS A 150 -14.76 -10.41 1.95
C LYS A 150 -14.69 -11.66 2.83
N THR A 151 -13.66 -12.49 2.63
CA THR A 151 -13.32 -13.54 3.54
C THR A 151 -12.91 -12.80 4.80
N VAL A 152 -13.77 -12.90 5.80
CA VAL A 152 -13.41 -12.48 7.14
C VAL A 152 -12.31 -13.45 7.57
N PRO A 153 -11.07 -12.98 7.82
CA PRO A 153 -9.97 -13.91 8.11
C PRO A 153 -10.29 -14.69 9.39
N LYS A 154 -10.23 -16.02 9.31
CA LYS A 154 -10.34 -16.87 10.50
C LYS A 154 -9.02 -16.83 11.26
N VAL A 155 -9.09 -16.60 12.57
CA VAL A 155 -7.91 -16.44 13.43
C VAL A 155 -8.09 -17.17 14.77
N ALA A 156 -7.08 -17.92 15.16
CA ALA A 156 -6.95 -18.49 16.50
C ALA A 156 -5.83 -17.77 17.25
N VAL A 157 -6.04 -17.50 18.55
CA VAL A 157 -5.02 -16.91 19.41
C VAL A 157 -4.40 -18.00 20.25
N TYR A 158 -3.13 -18.29 19.99
CA TYR A 158 -2.38 -19.32 20.68
C TYR A 158 -1.91 -18.86 22.06
N PRO A 159 -1.41 -19.79 22.90
CA PRO A 159 -0.71 -19.42 24.13
C PRO A 159 0.33 -18.32 23.90
N VAL A 160 0.43 -17.44 24.87
CA VAL A 160 1.52 -16.46 24.96
C VAL A 160 2.58 -17.04 25.87
N ASP A 161 3.84 -16.87 25.53
CA ASP A 161 4.98 -17.39 26.28
C ASP A 161 5.90 -16.27 26.80
N GLY A 162 6.64 -16.56 27.87
CA GLY A 162 7.71 -15.70 28.39
C GLY A 162 7.28 -14.54 29.31
N ALA A 163 5.98 -14.24 29.47
CA ALA A 163 5.55 -13.21 30.39
C ALA A 163 5.56 -13.71 31.85
N PRO A 164 6.12 -12.94 32.79
CA PRO A 164 6.06 -13.26 34.21
C PRO A 164 4.63 -13.17 34.78
N GLY A 165 4.40 -13.84 35.92
CA GLY A 165 3.15 -13.76 36.66
C GLY A 165 1.94 -14.27 35.86
N ASP A 166 0.86 -13.50 35.85
CA ASP A 166 -0.37 -13.78 35.09
C ASP A 166 -0.32 -13.28 33.62
N GLY A 167 0.84 -12.82 33.16
CA GLY A 167 0.99 -12.10 31.90
C GLY A 167 0.59 -12.91 30.67
N ASN A 168 1.00 -14.18 30.58
CA ASN A 168 0.71 -15.04 29.42
C ASN A 168 -0.81 -15.15 29.20
N ASP A 169 -1.54 -15.45 30.27
CA ASP A 169 -2.98 -15.64 30.20
C ASP A 169 -3.73 -14.32 29.96
N LEU A 170 -3.32 -13.24 30.62
CA LEU A 170 -3.98 -11.94 30.46
C LEU A 170 -3.74 -11.33 29.09
N LEU A 171 -2.53 -11.46 28.54
CA LEU A 171 -2.22 -10.99 27.18
C LEU A 171 -2.99 -11.80 26.13
N ARG A 172 -3.06 -13.14 26.26
CA ARG A 172 -3.85 -13.98 25.36
C ARG A 172 -5.32 -13.58 25.37
N ARG A 173 -5.93 -13.47 26.56
CA ARG A 173 -7.34 -13.07 26.72
C ARG A 173 -7.60 -11.68 26.18
N ALA A 174 -6.72 -10.73 26.49
CA ALA A 174 -6.85 -9.36 26.02
C ALA A 174 -6.78 -9.27 24.49
N LEU A 175 -5.86 -10.02 23.87
CA LEU A 175 -5.74 -10.05 22.41
C LEU A 175 -6.96 -10.69 21.75
N ALA A 176 -7.43 -11.84 22.25
CA ALA A 176 -8.65 -12.46 21.75
C ALA A 176 -9.84 -11.49 21.82
N LEU A 177 -10.04 -10.83 22.97
CA LEU A 177 -11.13 -9.86 23.14
C LEU A 177 -10.98 -8.63 22.23
N ALA A 178 -9.75 -8.22 21.91
CA ALA A 178 -9.50 -7.10 21.01
C ALA A 178 -9.73 -7.48 19.53
N LEU A 179 -9.36 -8.71 19.14
CA LEU A 179 -9.61 -9.26 17.80
C LEU A 179 -11.09 -9.54 17.56
N ASP A 180 -11.86 -9.93 18.57
CA ASP A 180 -13.32 -10.14 18.47
C ASP A 180 -14.09 -8.88 18.04
N ARG A 181 -13.50 -7.70 18.31
CA ARG A 181 -14.05 -6.40 17.89
C ARG A 181 -13.53 -5.92 16.53
N ALA A 182 -12.64 -6.70 15.92
CA ALA A 182 -12.04 -6.41 14.62
C ALA A 182 -12.77 -7.19 13.51
N PRO A 183 -12.57 -6.86 12.22
CA PRO A 183 -13.20 -7.58 11.12
C PRO A 183 -12.48 -8.93 10.84
N VAL A 184 -12.49 -9.83 11.83
CA VAL A 184 -11.93 -11.19 11.81
C VAL A 184 -12.91 -12.17 12.47
N GLU A 185 -12.78 -13.46 12.19
CA GLU A 185 -13.58 -14.51 12.80
C GLU A 185 -12.68 -15.28 13.77
N LEU A 186 -12.93 -15.13 15.07
CA LEU A 186 -12.21 -15.90 16.09
C LEU A 186 -12.68 -17.35 16.09
N THR A 187 -11.73 -18.26 16.22
CA THR A 187 -12.00 -19.69 16.33
C THR A 187 -10.99 -20.35 17.26
N ASP A 188 -11.45 -21.38 17.97
CA ASP A 188 -10.63 -22.20 18.86
C ASP A 188 -10.10 -23.46 18.14
N ASP A 189 -10.53 -23.71 16.91
CA ASP A 189 -10.16 -24.90 16.15
C ASP A 189 -8.80 -24.73 15.44
N LEU A 190 -8.09 -25.83 15.24
CA LEU A 190 -6.95 -25.89 14.31
C LEU A 190 -7.45 -25.67 12.89
N VAL A 191 -7.36 -24.43 12.43
CA VAL A 191 -7.96 -24.03 11.17
C VAL A 191 -7.11 -24.50 10.00
N GLN A 192 -7.56 -25.52 9.27
CA GLN A 192 -6.94 -25.98 8.02
C GLN A 192 -6.81 -24.86 6.97
N ASP A 193 -7.67 -23.83 7.07
CA ASP A 193 -7.74 -22.67 6.18
C ASP A 193 -7.73 -21.32 6.91
N GLY A 194 -7.15 -21.23 8.10
CA GLY A 194 -7.13 -19.98 8.90
C GLY A 194 -5.73 -19.51 9.25
N HIS A 195 -5.66 -18.72 10.31
CA HIS A 195 -4.43 -18.10 10.79
C HIS A 195 -4.28 -18.31 12.28
N VAL A 196 -3.03 -18.24 12.73
CA VAL A 196 -2.66 -18.31 14.13
C VAL A 196 -1.93 -17.04 14.51
N VAL A 197 -2.21 -16.52 15.70
CA VAL A 197 -1.38 -15.49 16.34
C VAL A 197 -0.77 -16.07 17.60
N GLN A 198 0.56 -16.08 17.67
CA GLN A 198 1.33 -16.47 18.85
C GLN A 198 2.04 -15.26 19.43
N GLY A 199 2.06 -15.15 20.75
CA GLY A 199 2.74 -14.06 21.46
C GLY A 199 3.96 -14.55 22.21
N ASP A 200 5.09 -13.86 22.05
CA ASP A 200 6.30 -14.10 22.83
C ASP A 200 6.67 -12.82 23.58
N VAL A 201 6.96 -12.95 24.87
CA VAL A 201 7.29 -11.83 25.76
C VAL A 201 8.69 -12.00 26.33
N SER A 202 9.45 -10.92 26.33
CA SER A 202 10.72 -10.82 27.04
C SER A 202 10.70 -9.66 28.00
N VAL A 203 11.08 -9.92 29.25
CA VAL A 203 11.26 -8.89 30.28
C VAL A 203 12.68 -8.96 30.81
N VAL A 204 13.44 -7.88 30.62
CA VAL A 204 14.86 -7.83 31.01
C VAL A 204 15.13 -6.61 31.89
N ARG A 205 15.58 -6.87 33.12
CA ARG A 205 16.07 -5.82 34.04
C ARG A 205 17.25 -5.08 33.43
N GLN A 206 17.15 -3.76 33.36
CA GLN A 206 18.19 -2.85 32.90
C GLN A 206 19.00 -2.30 34.08
N ASN A 207 20.20 -1.80 33.80
CA ASN A 207 21.12 -1.24 34.82
C ASN A 207 20.57 0.00 35.52
N ASP A 208 19.58 0.68 34.93
CA ASP A 208 18.93 1.86 35.49
C ASP A 208 17.76 1.52 36.43
N GLY A 209 17.56 0.23 36.74
CA GLY A 209 16.49 -0.25 37.62
C GLY A 209 15.12 -0.37 36.96
N ARG A 210 14.99 -0.09 35.66
CA ARG A 210 13.76 -0.33 34.88
C ARG A 210 13.76 -1.70 34.23
N ASP A 211 12.60 -2.20 33.87
CA ASP A 211 12.45 -3.39 33.04
C ASP A 211 12.17 -2.98 31.60
N ARG A 212 12.93 -3.56 30.66
CA ARG A 212 12.61 -3.50 29.23
C ARG A 212 11.67 -4.66 28.91
N VAL A 213 10.50 -4.33 28.39
CA VAL A 213 9.48 -5.29 27.96
C VAL A 213 9.42 -5.28 26.45
N GLU A 214 9.59 -6.43 25.83
CA GLU A 214 9.42 -6.65 24.40
C GLU A 214 8.38 -7.74 24.16
N ILE A 215 7.49 -7.51 23.21
CA ILE A 215 6.41 -8.43 22.85
C ILE A 215 6.41 -8.59 21.34
N TRP A 216 6.41 -9.83 20.88
CA TRP A 216 6.32 -10.21 19.49
C TRP A 216 5.02 -10.96 19.25
N TRP A 217 4.15 -10.41 18.40
CA TRP A 217 2.96 -11.11 17.94
C TRP A 217 3.21 -11.67 16.55
N THR A 218 3.49 -12.96 16.46
CA THR A 218 3.78 -13.65 15.20
C THR A 218 2.49 -14.18 14.60
N VAL A 219 2.19 -13.77 13.36
CA VAL A 219 1.04 -14.24 12.60
C VAL A 219 1.51 -15.33 11.63
N MET A 220 0.86 -16.48 11.68
CA MET A 220 1.16 -17.66 10.85
C MET A 220 -0.07 -18.08 10.05
N ASP A 221 0.15 -18.69 8.89
CA ASP A 221 -0.90 -19.38 8.14
C ASP A 221 -1.20 -20.77 8.74
N ALA A 222 -2.21 -21.45 8.20
CA ALA A 222 -2.63 -22.79 8.59
C ALA A 222 -1.53 -23.87 8.46
N GLN A 223 -0.50 -23.60 7.65
CA GLN A 223 0.64 -24.50 7.46
C GLN A 223 1.79 -24.19 8.43
N GLY A 224 1.61 -23.22 9.33
CA GLY A 224 2.62 -22.79 10.29
C GLY A 224 3.69 -21.86 9.68
N LYS A 225 3.50 -21.40 8.44
CA LYS A 225 4.43 -20.45 7.83
C LYS A 225 4.13 -19.05 8.37
N GLN A 226 5.18 -18.39 8.82
CA GLN A 226 5.11 -17.01 9.27
C GLN A 226 4.75 -16.05 8.13
N ILE A 227 3.70 -15.27 8.35
CA ILE A 227 3.26 -14.17 7.49
C ILE A 227 4.01 -12.89 7.88
N GLY A 228 4.14 -12.65 9.19
CA GLY A 228 4.86 -11.50 9.73
C GLY A 228 4.75 -11.41 11.24
N THR A 229 5.35 -10.37 11.81
CA THR A 229 5.40 -10.13 13.25
C THR A 229 5.05 -8.67 13.56
N VAL A 230 4.33 -8.44 14.65
CA VAL A 230 4.08 -7.12 15.22
C VAL A 230 4.89 -6.98 16.51
N ASP A 231 5.91 -6.13 16.48
CA ASP A 231 6.79 -5.84 17.60
C ASP A 231 6.26 -4.68 18.47
N GLN A 232 6.24 -4.85 19.78
CA GLN A 232 5.95 -3.80 20.75
C GLN A 232 7.04 -3.78 21.81
N ARG A 233 7.54 -2.58 22.14
CA ARG A 233 8.61 -2.41 23.14
C ARG A 233 8.32 -1.24 24.05
N ASN A 234 8.52 -1.43 25.35
CA ASN A 234 8.39 -0.35 26.33
C ASN A 234 9.34 -0.54 27.52
N GLN A 235 9.52 0.52 28.31
CA GLN A 235 10.24 0.49 29.57
C GLN A 235 9.28 0.79 30.71
N VAL A 236 9.32 -0.03 31.76
CA VAL A 236 8.45 0.09 32.93
C VAL A 236 9.29 0.12 34.21
N PRO A 237 8.75 0.62 35.34
CA PRO A 237 9.43 0.48 36.63
C PRO A 237 9.76 -0.99 36.92
N GLY A 238 10.96 -1.25 37.44
CA GLY A 238 11.43 -2.61 37.70
C GLY A 238 10.50 -3.39 38.63
N GLY A 239 10.18 -4.63 38.26
CA GLY A 239 9.34 -5.56 39.01
C GLY A 239 7.84 -5.26 38.94
N SER A 240 7.43 -4.19 38.25
CA SER A 240 6.02 -3.79 38.17
C SER A 240 5.11 -4.82 37.49
N LEU A 241 5.69 -5.71 36.68
CA LEU A 241 4.99 -6.76 35.94
C LEU A 241 5.33 -8.18 36.40
N ASP A 242 6.06 -8.35 37.53
CA ASP A 242 6.49 -9.68 38.00
C ASP A 242 5.32 -10.60 38.38
N LYS A 243 4.17 -10.01 38.73
CA LYS A 243 2.98 -10.73 39.20
C LYS A 243 1.75 -10.46 38.35
N SER A 244 1.37 -9.19 38.17
CA SER A 244 0.12 -8.85 37.50
C SER A 244 0.29 -7.91 36.30
N TRP A 245 -0.37 -8.29 35.20
CA TRP A 245 -0.43 -7.56 33.93
C TRP A 245 -1.79 -6.92 33.67
N GLY A 246 -2.74 -7.04 34.61
CA GLY A 246 -4.14 -6.63 34.39
C GLY A 246 -4.34 -5.21 33.88
N ALA A 247 -3.56 -4.26 34.40
CA ALA A 247 -3.66 -2.86 33.98
C ALA A 247 -3.09 -2.58 32.57
N VAL A 248 -2.19 -3.44 32.06
CA VAL A 248 -1.44 -3.20 30.82
C VAL A 248 -1.84 -4.13 29.68
N ALA A 249 -2.43 -5.29 29.97
CA ALA A 249 -2.75 -6.31 28.96
C ALA A 249 -3.71 -5.79 27.87
N ALA A 250 -4.80 -5.13 28.27
CA ALA A 250 -5.77 -4.59 27.31
C ALA A 250 -5.18 -3.47 26.41
N PRO A 251 -4.47 -2.45 26.94
CA PRO A 251 -3.77 -1.48 26.12
C PRO A 251 -2.77 -2.09 25.13
N ILE A 252 -1.97 -3.07 25.57
CA ILE A 252 -0.99 -3.78 24.72
C ILE A 252 -1.69 -4.48 23.56
N ALA A 253 -2.73 -5.26 23.86
CA ALA A 253 -3.53 -5.97 22.87
C ALA A 253 -4.16 -5.03 21.83
N ASN A 254 -4.82 -3.96 22.29
CA ASN A 254 -5.47 -2.99 21.40
C ASN A 254 -4.49 -2.34 20.43
N ALA A 255 -3.26 -2.05 20.89
CA ALA A 255 -2.22 -1.48 20.05
C ALA A 255 -1.69 -2.49 19.00
N ALA A 256 -1.82 -3.80 19.23
CA ALA A 256 -1.35 -4.83 18.30
C ALA A 256 -2.38 -5.16 17.19
N VAL A 257 -3.68 -5.04 17.48
CA VAL A 257 -4.78 -5.47 16.58
C VAL A 257 -4.64 -4.91 15.17
N GLY A 258 -4.33 -3.61 15.02
CA GLY A 258 -4.23 -2.98 13.71
C GLY A 258 -3.17 -3.62 12.82
N GLY A 259 -1.99 -3.92 13.38
CA GLY A 259 -0.90 -4.60 12.67
C GLY A 259 -1.24 -6.04 12.31
N ILE A 260 -1.84 -6.78 13.26
CA ILE A 260 -2.26 -8.17 13.04
C ILE A 260 -3.31 -8.25 11.92
N VAL A 261 -4.34 -7.41 11.95
CA VAL A 261 -5.38 -7.36 10.91
C VAL A 261 -4.81 -7.03 9.54
N ALA A 262 -3.79 -6.17 9.46
CA ALA A 262 -3.11 -5.85 8.21
C ALA A 262 -2.40 -7.08 7.62
N LEU A 263 -1.68 -7.84 8.46
CA LEU A 263 -1.01 -9.09 8.06
C LEU A 263 -2.01 -10.15 7.58
N LEU A 264 -3.13 -10.31 8.30
CA LEU A 264 -4.19 -11.24 7.91
C LEU A 264 -4.79 -10.90 6.54
N LYS A 265 -5.10 -9.61 6.29
CA LYS A 265 -5.62 -9.16 4.99
C LYS A 265 -4.62 -9.36 3.86
N GLN A 266 -3.33 -9.12 4.12
CA GLN A 266 -2.28 -9.35 3.14
C GLN A 266 -2.19 -10.83 2.76
N SER A 267 -2.24 -11.72 3.74
CA SER A 267 -2.26 -13.18 3.52
C SER A 267 -3.44 -13.61 2.66
N GLU A 268 -4.66 -13.15 2.97
CA GLU A 268 -5.86 -13.46 2.19
C GLU A 268 -5.79 -12.92 0.75
N ALA A 269 -5.24 -11.73 0.54
CA ALA A 269 -5.02 -11.17 -0.79
C ALA A 269 -4.04 -12.02 -1.63
N VAL A 270 -2.95 -12.51 -1.01
CA VAL A 270 -1.98 -13.40 -1.67
C VAL A 270 -2.62 -14.75 -2.02
N LYS A 271 -3.40 -15.34 -1.11
CA LYS A 271 -4.16 -16.58 -1.38
C LYS A 271 -5.14 -16.40 -2.54
N ALA A 272 -5.89 -15.30 -2.53
CA ALA A 272 -6.85 -14.98 -3.60
C ALA A 272 -6.14 -14.76 -4.96
N ALA A 273 -4.98 -14.11 -4.98
CA ALA A 273 -4.19 -13.94 -6.19
C ALA A 273 -3.67 -15.29 -6.73
N ALA A 274 -3.22 -16.19 -5.85
CA ALA A 274 -2.75 -17.52 -6.22
C ALA A 274 -3.89 -18.39 -6.78
N ALA A 275 -5.09 -18.32 -6.20
CA ALA A 275 -6.26 -19.07 -6.68
C ALA A 275 -6.76 -18.61 -8.06
N ASN A 276 -6.51 -17.36 -8.44
CA ASN A 276 -6.91 -16.79 -9.73
C ASN A 276 -5.81 -16.84 -10.81
N ALA A 277 -4.64 -17.41 -10.51
CA ALA A 277 -3.57 -17.55 -11.50
C ALA A 277 -3.96 -18.61 -12.56
N PRO A 278 -3.79 -18.33 -13.87
CA PRO A 278 -4.07 -19.32 -14.91
C PRO A 278 -3.19 -20.55 -14.69
N ALA A 279 -3.80 -21.73 -14.73
CA ALA A 279 -3.11 -23.00 -14.60
C ALA A 279 -1.95 -23.04 -15.62
N LYS A 280 -0.72 -23.15 -15.14
CA LYS A 280 0.44 -23.36 -16.01
C LYS A 280 0.17 -24.64 -16.83
N LEU A 281 0.10 -24.49 -18.15
CA LEU A 281 0.16 -25.61 -19.08
C LEU A 281 1.42 -26.39 -18.74
N ARG A 282 1.25 -27.62 -18.25
CA ARG A 282 2.34 -28.59 -18.16
C ARG A 282 2.66 -29.02 -19.59
N GLU A 283 3.92 -28.81 -19.98
CA GLU A 283 4.52 -29.34 -21.20
C GLU A 283 4.51 -30.88 -21.22
#